data_AF-B5W030-F1
#
_entry.id   AF-B5W030-F1
#
_cell.length_a   1.000
_cell.length_b   1.000
_cell.length_c   1.000
_cell.angle_alpha   90.00
_cell.angle_beta   90.00
_cell.angle_gamma   90.00
#
_symmetry.space_group_name_H-M   'P 1'
#
loop_
_entity.id
_entity.type
_entity.pdbx_description
1 polymer ?
#
loop_
_entity_poly.entity_id
_entity_poly.type
_entity_poly.pdbx_seq_one_letter_code
_entity_poly.pdbx_strand_id
1 'polypeptide(L)'
;MTNLWLKISSSQKVLWVGIGCQRHTPRLVIETAIKQVFQEHQLAEDAIIGIATIEGKADEGGLVELCSDRHWILQTFSPQQLQGVKVPNPSMVVQQKITTPSVAEAAALEAAGVSTLLVPKCIYRGENLTPEGAKISQAVTIAIATITLIESRGKIGNRTC
;
A
#
# COMPACT_ATOMS: atom_id res chain seq x y z
N MET A 1 24.40 -4.72 21.45
CA MET A 1 23.97 -4.12 20.17
C MET A 1 23.67 -5.22 19.17
N THR A 2 22.61 -5.98 19.42
CA THR A 2 22.19 -7.08 18.52
C THR A 2 21.11 -6.56 17.60
N ASN A 3 21.42 -6.60 16.30
CA ASN A 3 20.57 -6.11 15.22
C ASN A 3 19.24 -6.87 15.22
N LEU A 4 18.16 -6.16 15.54
CA LEU A 4 16.78 -6.64 15.52
C LEU A 4 16.24 -6.65 14.08
N TRP A 5 16.87 -7.42 13.19
CA TRP A 5 16.26 -7.79 11.91
C TRP A 5 15.30 -8.94 12.17
N LEU A 6 14.10 -8.61 12.66
CA LEU A 6 12.98 -9.54 12.64
C LEU A 6 12.66 -9.81 11.16
N LYS A 7 13.16 -10.93 10.64
CA LYS A 7 12.55 -11.59 9.48
C LYS A 7 11.08 -11.75 9.81
N ILE A 8 10.23 -10.93 9.19
CA ILE A 8 8.79 -11.11 9.23
C ILE A 8 8.55 -12.53 8.72
N SER A 9 8.20 -13.44 9.63
CA SER A 9 7.90 -14.83 9.28
C SER A 9 6.64 -14.83 8.41
N SER A 10 6.67 -15.56 7.29
CA SER A 10 5.58 -15.70 6.30
C SER A 10 4.19 -16.05 6.88
N SER A 11 4.11 -16.45 8.15
CA SER A 11 2.88 -16.84 8.83
C SER A 11 2.07 -15.66 9.41
N GLN A 12 2.58 -14.43 9.43
CA GLN A 12 1.85 -13.27 9.96
C GLN A 12 1.57 -12.24 8.86
N LYS A 13 0.28 -12.08 8.51
CA LYS A 13 -0.19 -10.99 7.64
C LYS A 13 -0.16 -9.67 8.41
N VAL A 14 0.88 -8.87 8.20
CA VAL A 14 1.16 -7.63 8.95
C VAL A 14 1.46 -6.43 8.07
N LEU A 15 1.52 -6.60 6.74
CA LEU A 15 1.92 -5.55 5.80
C LEU A 15 0.73 -4.96 5.06
N TRP A 16 0.59 -3.64 5.16
CA TRP A 16 -0.26 -2.85 4.29
C TRP A 16 0.56 -2.25 3.16
N VAL A 17 0.09 -2.44 1.94
CA VAL A 17 0.73 -1.87 0.74
C VAL A 17 -0.13 -0.73 0.23
N GLY A 18 0.36 0.50 0.37
CA GLY A 18 -0.29 1.67 -0.19
C GLY A 18 0.03 1.82 -1.66
N ILE A 19 -0.98 2.02 -2.51
CA ILE A 19 -0.83 2.10 -3.97
C ILE A 19 -1.45 3.36 -4.54
N GLY A 20 -0.70 4.05 -5.40
CA GLY A 20 -1.19 5.07 -6.30
C GLY A 20 -0.84 4.74 -7.76
N CYS A 21 -1.83 4.73 -8.65
CA CYS A 21 -1.63 4.42 -10.07
C CYS A 21 -2.54 5.27 -10.97
N GLN A 22 -2.33 5.25 -12.28
CA GLN A 22 -3.21 5.88 -13.26
C GLN A 22 -4.54 5.11 -13.38
N ARG A 23 -5.58 5.70 -13.98
CA ARG A 23 -6.83 4.97 -14.26
C ARG A 23 -6.57 3.90 -15.33
N HIS A 24 -7.28 2.77 -15.19
CA HIS A 24 -7.17 1.62 -16.08
C HIS A 24 -5.77 0.98 -16.07
N THR A 25 -5.03 1.11 -14.96
CA THR A 25 -3.74 0.42 -14.83
C THR A 25 -4.00 -1.10 -14.79
N PRO A 26 -3.43 -1.89 -15.70
CA PRO A 26 -3.66 -3.34 -15.72
C PRO A 26 -3.20 -4.03 -14.44
N ARG A 27 -3.95 -5.04 -14.00
CA ARG A 27 -3.63 -5.89 -12.84
C ARG A 27 -2.18 -6.37 -12.85
N LEU A 28 -1.70 -6.86 -14.00
CA LEU A 28 -0.33 -7.36 -14.17
C LEU A 28 0.75 -6.30 -13.88
N VAL A 29 0.50 -5.04 -14.20
CA VAL A 29 1.44 -3.93 -13.94
C VAL A 29 1.54 -3.67 -12.44
N ILE A 30 0.41 -3.69 -11.74
CA ILE A 30 0.35 -3.52 -10.29
C ILE A 30 1.05 -4.69 -9.60
N GLU A 31 0.75 -5.91 -10.02
CA GLU A 31 1.35 -7.14 -9.48
C GLU A 31 2.87 -7.16 -9.69
N THR A 32 3.34 -6.76 -10.88
CA THR A 32 4.77 -6.65 -11.19
C THR A 32 5.46 -5.61 -10.31
N ALA A 33 4.82 -4.44 -10.11
CA ALA A 33 5.35 -3.40 -9.24
C ALA A 33 5.47 -3.88 -7.79
N ILE A 34 4.46 -4.57 -7.26
CA ILE A 34 4.49 -5.15 -5.90
C ILE A 34 5.62 -6.15 -5.79
N LYS A 35 5.69 -7.12 -6.71
CA LYS A 35 6.72 -8.15 -6.72
C LYS A 35 8.11 -7.55 -6.75
N GLN A 36 8.35 -6.54 -7.58
CA GLN A 36 9.65 -5.89 -7.67
C GLN A 36 10.03 -5.21 -6.34
N VAL A 37 9.14 -4.39 -5.76
CA VAL A 37 9.42 -3.71 -4.48
C VAL A 37 9.65 -4.73 -3.35
N PHE A 38 8.85 -5.80 -3.30
CA PHE A 38 9.01 -6.84 -2.29
C PHE A 38 10.35 -7.59 -2.44
N GLN A 39 10.77 -7.89 -3.68
CA GLN A 39 12.07 -8.50 -3.96
C GLN A 39 13.24 -7.58 -3.57
N GLU A 40 13.19 -6.30 -3.97
CA GLU A 40 14.22 -5.30 -3.67
C GLU A 40 14.40 -5.11 -2.15
N HIS A 41 13.30 -5.13 -1.40
CA HIS A 41 13.30 -4.94 0.05
C HIS A 41 13.31 -6.26 0.85
N GLN A 42 13.46 -7.41 0.19
CA GLN A 42 13.51 -8.74 0.82
C GLN A 42 12.30 -9.05 1.72
N LEU A 43 11.11 -8.62 1.28
CA LEU A 43 9.84 -8.84 1.95
C LEU A 43 9.10 -10.04 1.35
N ALA A 44 8.28 -10.71 2.17
CA ALA A 44 7.43 -11.81 1.73
C ALA A 44 6.03 -11.29 1.39
N GLU A 45 5.55 -11.56 0.17
CA GLU A 45 4.19 -11.18 -0.27
C GLU A 45 3.10 -11.86 0.58
N ASP A 46 3.36 -13.03 1.15
CA ASP A 46 2.44 -13.72 2.07
C ASP A 46 2.15 -12.94 3.36
N ALA A 47 3.00 -11.99 3.72
CA ALA A 47 2.79 -11.09 4.85
C ALA A 47 1.82 -9.94 4.53
N ILE A 48 1.34 -9.81 3.29
CA ILE A 48 0.37 -8.77 2.91
C ILE A 48 -1.00 -9.10 3.50
N ILE A 49 -1.55 -8.16 4.29
CA ILE A 49 -2.95 -8.20 4.74
C ILE A 49 -3.88 -7.54 3.71
N GLY A 50 -3.41 -6.46 3.08
CA GLY A 50 -4.25 -5.68 2.19
C GLY A 50 -3.52 -4.59 1.41
N ILE A 51 -4.24 -4.06 0.43
CA ILE A 51 -3.88 -2.90 -0.37
C ILE A 51 -4.67 -1.69 0.12
N ALA A 52 -4.00 -0.56 0.28
CA ALA A 52 -4.60 0.70 0.69
C ALA A 52 -4.49 1.74 -0.44
N THR A 53 -5.57 2.48 -0.71
CA THR A 53 -5.57 3.55 -1.73
C THR A 53 -6.62 4.63 -1.45
N ILE A 54 -6.80 5.57 -2.38
CA ILE A 54 -7.81 6.64 -2.28
C ILE A 54 -9.17 6.16 -2.80
N GLU A 55 -10.28 6.67 -2.27
CA GLU A 55 -11.67 6.30 -2.66
C GLU A 55 -11.93 6.37 -4.16
N GLY A 56 -11.35 7.36 -4.84
CA GLY A 56 -11.39 7.47 -6.29
C GLY A 56 -10.67 6.34 -7.03
N LYS A 57 -10.28 5.25 -6.36
CA LYS A 57 -9.70 4.01 -6.90
C LYS A 57 -10.43 2.75 -6.43
N ALA A 58 -11.55 2.88 -5.73
CA ALA A 58 -12.35 1.74 -5.25
C ALA A 58 -12.82 0.80 -6.39
N ASP A 59 -13.03 1.37 -7.58
CA ASP A 59 -13.49 0.72 -8.80
C ASP A 59 -12.35 0.45 -9.82
N GLU A 60 -11.09 0.63 -9.42
CA GLU A 60 -9.96 0.38 -10.32
C GLU A 60 -9.85 -1.13 -10.57
N GLY A 61 -10.26 -1.57 -11.76
CA GLY A 61 -10.36 -2.99 -12.11
C GLY A 61 -9.08 -3.78 -11.79
N GLY A 62 -7.91 -3.23 -12.10
CA GLY A 62 -6.63 -3.90 -11.81
C GLY A 62 -6.35 -4.11 -10.32
N LEU A 63 -6.80 -3.20 -9.45
CA LEU A 63 -6.68 -3.34 -7.99
C LEU A 63 -7.72 -4.32 -7.44
N VAL A 64 -8.96 -4.19 -7.88
CA VAL A 64 -10.08 -5.04 -7.44
C VAL A 64 -9.81 -6.50 -7.79
N GLU A 65 -9.42 -6.77 -9.04
CA GLU A 65 -9.11 -8.11 -9.53
C GLU A 65 -7.94 -8.73 -8.75
N LEU A 66 -6.85 -7.97 -8.56
CA LEU A 66 -5.69 -8.45 -7.81
C LEU A 66 -6.02 -8.77 -6.35
N CYS A 67 -6.77 -7.88 -5.68
CA CYS A 67 -7.14 -8.08 -4.28
C CYS A 67 -8.07 -9.27 -4.10
N SER A 68 -9.04 -9.43 -5.02
CA SER A 68 -9.96 -10.57 -5.03
C SER A 68 -9.19 -11.90 -5.13
N ASP A 69 -8.30 -12.03 -6.12
CA ASP A 69 -7.56 -13.26 -6.35
C ASP A 69 -6.60 -13.60 -5.20
N ARG A 70 -5.95 -12.58 -4.62
CA ARG A 70 -5.00 -12.75 -3.53
C ARG A 70 -5.65 -12.83 -2.15
N HIS A 71 -6.98 -12.66 -2.08
CA HIS A 71 -7.73 -12.57 -0.83
C HIS A 71 -7.14 -11.48 0.10
N TRP A 72 -6.76 -10.36 -0.51
CA TRP A 72 -6.27 -9.17 0.17
C TRP A 72 -7.42 -8.19 0.38
N ILE A 73 -7.40 -7.49 1.51
CA ILE A 73 -8.35 -6.41 1.75
C ILE A 73 -8.02 -5.25 0.82
N LEU A 74 -8.99 -4.74 0.06
CA LEU A 74 -8.86 -3.45 -0.60
C LEU A 74 -9.49 -2.38 0.29
N GLN A 75 -8.65 -1.56 0.93
CA GLN A 75 -9.10 -0.47 1.78
C GLN A 75 -8.93 0.87 1.08
N THR A 76 -9.97 1.69 1.11
CA THR A 76 -9.95 3.02 0.51
C THR A 76 -10.17 4.09 1.55
N PHE A 77 -9.55 5.25 1.32
CA PHE A 77 -9.68 6.42 2.17
C PHE A 77 -10.11 7.65 1.38
N SER A 78 -10.95 8.47 1.99
CA SER A 78 -11.32 9.78 1.44
C SER A 78 -10.09 10.68 1.31
N PRO A 79 -10.08 11.64 0.37
CA PRO A 79 -9.03 12.64 0.29
C PRO A 79 -8.78 13.36 1.62
N GLN A 80 -9.82 13.63 2.39
CA GLN A 80 -9.76 14.34 3.68
C GLN A 80 -9.04 13.51 4.74
N GLN A 81 -9.29 12.21 4.81
CA GLN A 81 -8.54 11.30 5.69
C GLN A 81 -7.05 11.32 5.33
N LEU A 82 -6.71 11.29 4.04
CA LEU A 82 -5.32 11.25 3.59
C LEU A 82 -4.61 12.62 3.62
N GLN A 83 -5.33 13.73 3.74
CA GLN A 83 -4.76 15.07 3.73
C GLN A 83 -3.93 15.36 5.00
N GLY A 84 -4.39 14.88 6.15
CA GLY A 84 -3.76 15.12 7.45
C GLY A 84 -2.53 14.25 7.74
N VAL A 85 -2.27 13.25 6.89
CA VAL A 85 -1.22 12.27 7.12
C VAL A 85 0.15 12.87 6.79
N LYS A 86 1.04 12.89 7.78
CA LYS A 86 2.43 13.28 7.57
C LYS A 86 3.15 12.16 6.85
N VAL A 87 3.71 12.48 5.68
CA VAL A 87 4.42 11.51 4.82
C VAL A 87 5.85 12.00 4.56
N PRO A 88 6.82 11.08 4.37
CA PRO A 88 8.20 11.46 4.14
C PRO A 88 8.46 12.02 2.73
N ASN A 89 7.65 11.66 1.72
CA ASN A 89 7.87 12.09 0.33
C ASN A 89 6.61 12.72 -0.28
N PRO A 90 6.26 13.96 0.12
CA PRO A 90 5.12 14.66 -0.45
C PRO A 90 5.31 14.88 -1.96
N SER A 91 4.20 14.82 -2.69
CA SER A 91 4.10 15.05 -4.12
C SER A 91 3.25 16.28 -4.38
N MET A 92 3.89 17.37 -4.80
CA MET A 92 3.20 18.62 -5.12
C MET A 92 2.10 18.44 -6.17
N VAL A 93 2.33 17.58 -7.17
CA VAL A 93 1.35 17.28 -8.23
C VAL A 93 0.10 16.59 -7.67
N VAL A 94 0.25 15.67 -6.71
CA VAL A 94 -0.88 14.99 -6.06
C VAL A 94 -1.60 15.95 -5.13
N GLN A 95 -0.84 16.76 -4.38
CA GLN A 95 -1.41 17.73 -3.45
C GLN A 95 -2.29 18.77 -4.16
N GLN A 96 -1.90 19.20 -5.36
CA GLN A 96 -2.68 20.15 -6.17
C GLN A 96 -3.93 19.52 -6.81
N LYS A 97 -3.90 18.23 -7.15
CA LYS A 97 -4.99 17.57 -7.88
C LYS A 97 -6.01 16.88 -6.98
N ILE A 98 -5.57 16.36 -5.84
CA ILE A 98 -6.36 15.43 -5.01
C ILE A 98 -6.19 15.72 -3.52
N THR A 99 -5.56 16.85 -3.16
CA THR A 99 -5.50 17.39 -1.79
C THR A 99 -4.85 16.45 -0.77
N THR A 100 -4.05 15.48 -1.21
CA THR A 100 -3.19 14.65 -0.34
C THR A 100 -1.72 14.79 -0.74
N PRO A 101 -0.77 14.83 0.21
CA PRO A 101 0.64 14.91 -0.13
C PRO A 101 1.11 13.64 -0.85
N SER A 102 0.55 12.47 -0.59
CA SER A 102 0.95 11.22 -1.26
C SER A 102 -0.09 10.14 -1.01
N VAL A 103 -0.79 9.67 -2.06
CA VAL A 103 -1.80 8.62 -1.92
C VAL A 103 -1.20 7.33 -1.34
N ALA A 104 -0.10 6.83 -1.93
CA ALA A 104 0.50 5.57 -1.53
C ALA A 104 1.00 5.61 -0.08
N GLU A 105 1.78 6.62 0.28
CA GLU A 105 2.35 6.70 1.64
C GLU A 105 1.27 6.96 2.70
N ALA A 106 0.36 7.91 2.44
CA ALA A 106 -0.69 8.23 3.41
C ALA A 106 -1.62 7.04 3.64
N ALA A 107 -2.02 6.35 2.56
CA ALA A 107 -2.92 5.20 2.67
C ALA A 107 -2.26 4.00 3.37
N ALA A 108 -0.96 3.74 3.12
CA ALA A 108 -0.24 2.69 3.83
C ALA A 108 -0.18 2.96 5.34
N LEU A 109 0.18 4.20 5.73
CA LEU A 109 0.26 4.61 7.13
C LEU A 109 -1.09 4.52 7.83
N GLU A 110 -2.15 5.03 7.20
CA GLU A 110 -3.48 5.00 7.81
C GLU A 110 -4.07 3.60 7.92
N ALA A 111 -3.87 2.74 6.92
CA ALA A 111 -4.35 1.36 7.00
C ALA A 111 -3.61 0.56 8.10
N ALA A 112 -2.32 0.82 8.30
CA ALA A 112 -1.54 0.19 9.36
C ALA A 112 -1.73 0.83 10.75
N GLY A 113 -2.30 2.05 10.83
CA GLY A 113 -2.45 2.79 12.07
C GLY A 113 -1.11 3.21 12.69
N VAL A 114 -0.11 3.53 11.85
CA VAL A 114 1.26 3.89 12.28
C VAL A 114 1.71 5.21 11.69
N SER A 115 2.80 5.77 12.20
CA SER A 115 3.38 7.04 11.75
C SER A 115 4.68 6.89 10.94
N THR A 116 5.18 5.66 10.79
CA THR A 116 6.43 5.38 10.06
C THR A 116 6.22 4.29 9.00
N LEU A 117 6.80 4.51 7.83
CA LEU A 117 6.81 3.52 6.74
C LEU A 117 7.94 2.52 6.95
N LEU A 118 7.66 1.26 6.62
CA LEU A 118 8.69 0.23 6.46
C LEU A 118 9.46 0.45 5.15
N VAL A 119 8.72 0.74 4.07
CA VAL A 119 9.27 1.10 2.76
C VAL A 119 8.65 2.43 2.33
N PRO A 120 9.44 3.51 2.23
CA PRO A 120 8.99 4.78 1.66
C PRO A 120 8.58 4.64 0.19
N LYS A 121 8.07 5.72 -0.39
CA LYS A 121 7.64 5.78 -1.79
C LYS A 121 8.65 5.17 -2.79
N CYS A 122 8.24 4.09 -3.46
CA CYS A 122 8.88 3.53 -4.66
C CYS A 122 7.99 3.76 -5.88
N ILE A 123 8.58 4.11 -7.03
CA ILE A 123 7.84 4.31 -8.29
C ILE A 123 8.28 3.29 -9.31
N TYR A 124 7.39 2.38 -9.67
CA TYR A 124 7.52 1.49 -10.80
C TYR A 124 7.02 2.18 -12.08
N ARG A 125 7.74 2.02 -13.18
CA ARG A 125 7.36 2.49 -14.52
C ARG A 125 7.39 1.32 -15.48
N GLY A 126 6.22 0.95 -16.00
CA GLY A 126 6.06 -0.10 -17.00
C GLY A 126 5.74 0.50 -18.37
N GLU A 127 6.22 -0.14 -19.42
CA GLU A 127 5.75 0.08 -20.79
C GLU A 127 4.82 -1.09 -21.16
N ASN A 128 3.57 -0.78 -21.51
CA ASN A 128 2.66 -1.77 -22.09
C ASN A 128 2.32 -1.38 -23.52
N LEU A 129 1.97 -2.38 -24.32
CA LEU A 129 1.41 -2.18 -25.64
C LEU A 129 -0.11 -2.29 -25.55
N THR A 130 -0.82 -1.36 -26.17
CA THR A 130 -2.24 -1.56 -26.44
C THR A 130 -2.45 -2.62 -27.52
N PRO A 131 -3.66 -3.17 -27.70
CA PRO A 131 -3.98 -4.05 -28.82
C PRO A 131 -3.61 -3.45 -30.19
N GLU A 132 -3.62 -2.13 -30.31
CA GLU A 132 -3.24 -1.37 -31.51
C GLU A 132 -1.72 -1.11 -31.63
N GLY A 133 -0.92 -1.64 -30.69
CA GLY A 133 0.54 -1.51 -30.68
C GLY A 133 1.07 -0.18 -30.14
N ALA A 134 0.22 0.68 -29.58
CA ALA A 134 0.67 1.93 -28.98
C ALA A 134 1.34 1.66 -27.62
N LYS A 135 2.53 2.23 -27.39
CA LYS A 135 3.17 2.18 -26.07
C LYS A 135 2.48 3.13 -25.11
N ILE A 136 1.94 2.60 -24.02
CA ILE A 136 1.45 3.39 -22.89
C ILE A 136 2.42 3.22 -21.73
N SER A 137 3.01 4.34 -21.29
CA SER A 137 3.75 4.39 -20.04
C SER A 137 2.76 4.39 -18.88
N GLN A 138 2.86 3.38 -18.02
CA GLN A 138 2.10 3.27 -16.78
C GLN A 138 3.04 3.47 -15.60
N ALA A 139 2.58 4.20 -14.58
CA ALA A 139 3.31 4.36 -13.34
C ALA A 139 2.48 3.85 -12.15
N VAL A 140 3.13 3.04 -11.32
CA VAL A 140 2.58 2.55 -10.05
C VAL A 140 3.51 3.01 -8.94
N THR A 141 2.96 3.74 -7.98
CA THR A 141 3.65 4.17 -6.78
C THR A 141 3.26 3.23 -5.65
N ILE A 142 4.25 2.73 -4.91
CA ILE A 142 4.09 1.81 -3.79
C ILE A 142 4.72 2.42 -2.54
N ALA A 143 4.08 2.22 -1.39
CA ALA A 143 4.67 2.41 -0.07
C ALA A 143 4.21 1.26 0.83
N ILE A 144 4.99 0.89 1.84
CA ILE A 144 4.67 -0.25 2.71
C ILE A 144 4.75 0.20 4.17
N ALA A 145 3.71 -0.12 4.93
CA ALA A 145 3.68 0.02 6.38
C ALA A 145 3.43 -1.35 7.02
N THR A 146 4.01 -1.54 8.20
CA THR A 146 3.75 -2.73 9.02
C THR A 146 2.86 -2.35 10.19
N ILE A 147 1.89 -3.18 10.51
CA ILE A 147 1.13 -3.05 11.75
C ILE A 147 2.10 -3.23 12.91
N THR A 148 2.04 -2.35 13.91
CA THR A 148 2.69 -2.64 15.19
C THR A 148 1.72 -3.47 16.01
N LEU A 149 2.04 -4.76 16.20
CA LEU A 149 1.37 -5.56 17.21
C LEU A 149 1.78 -4.99 18.59
N ILE A 150 1.09 -3.95 19.05
CA ILE A 150 1.14 -3.60 20.46
C ILE A 150 0.55 -4.81 21.17
N GLU A 151 1.38 -5.52 21.94
CA GLU A 151 0.93 -6.62 22.78
C GLU A 151 -0.34 -6.17 23.52
N SER A 152 -1.46 -6.83 23.22
CA SER A 152 -2.71 -6.69 23.96
C SER A 152 -2.62 -7.34 25.36
N ARG A 153 -1.44 -7.27 26.00
CA ARG A 153 -1.25 -7.63 27.41
C ARG A 153 -1.72 -6.47 28.28
N GLY A 154 -3.04 -6.31 28.41
CA GLY A 154 -3.53 -5.27 29.33
C GLY A 154 -5.03 -4.99 29.45
N LYS A 155 -5.94 -5.74 28.81
CA LYS A 155 -7.39 -5.62 29.13
C LYS A 155 -8.09 -6.98 29.15
N ILE A 156 -7.64 -7.87 30.03
CA ILE A 156 -8.57 -8.77 30.73
C ILE A 156 -9.02 -7.99 31.98
N GLY A 157 -9.86 -6.99 31.73
CA GLY A 157 -10.56 -6.25 32.78
C GLY A 157 -11.95 -6.85 32.90
N ASN A 158 -12.09 -7.71 33.90
CA ASN A 158 -13.32 -8.31 34.38
C ASN A 158 -14.55 -7.40 34.20
N ARG A 159 -15.51 -7.81 33.36
CA ARG A 159 -16.89 -7.30 33.39
C ARG A 159 -17.81 -8.43 33.77
N THR A 160 -17.69 -8.88 35.02
CA THR A 160 -18.88 -9.19 35.83
C THR A 160 -19.59 -7.89 36.14
N CYS A 161 -20.79 -7.75 35.58
CA CYS A 161 -22.05 -7.25 36.16
C CYS A 161 -23.05 -7.14 35.00
#